data_AF-A0A962DY38-F1
#
_entry.id   AF-A0A962DY38-F1
#
_cell.length_a   1.000
_cell.length_b   1.000
_cell.length_c   1.000
_cell.angle_alpha   90.00
_cell.angle_beta   90.00
_cell.angle_gamma   90.00
#
_symmetry.space_group_name_H-M   'P 1'
#
loop_
_entity.id
_entity.type
_entity.pdbx_description
1 polymer ?
#
loop_
_entity_poly.entity_id
_entity_poly.type
_entity_poly.pdbx_seq_one_letter_code
_entity_poly.pdbx_strand_id
1 'polypeptide(L)'
;FGTHHFHCKDNENLLDAFFRNKVDIPFSCRNGTCHACVTKVVSGKICEPSQSGLSKQLKESNHILPCRCYPEGDMVLSPPLIEDIFSQAKVTSIEELSETIFSVSFKPDAETLEFKTGQFVNIRTKLDNKVRSYSITNHFQGSESIISIHVKRIDSGVFSQWVFENANIGDEIQVQYPLGASYVTHDNSVTGKLLIASGSGLGAAYAIAKASLNDGYDKVVHLVHVVKSEEDLYYLEELKNLSNQYPNFQFEILTDNDSSECVDSIFGKFGLLENWEVYLYGNPKLVKASIQTARNKGVEEEKIISDAFEYAQIPEYFQSEEDSNKMEFVEEEKRQFTPDLEMWKALGEGKLLNQILNDFYDKVLADDLLSPFFKGVTKSHIVGKQYAFLNQIFTGKDCYFGDRPRNAHHWMIISDKLFNYREKLFADSCIKFGFKEPFLSQMLELNESYRAAIVKTRMWPRIDKGEVKPIKGYEEMILDIGGICDGCHKELSPGEKVHYHDLTGEMFCNECRG
;
A
#
# COMPACT_ATOMS: atom_id res chain seq x y z
N PHE A 1 20.79 -9.87 6.52
CA PHE A 1 19.83 -9.27 7.45
C PHE A 1 19.20 -10.36 8.29
N GLY A 2 19.53 -10.44 9.59
CA GLY A 2 19.24 -11.63 10.39
C GLY A 2 19.86 -12.88 9.75
N THR A 3 19.06 -13.90 9.47
CA THR A 3 19.46 -15.14 8.79
C THR A 3 19.49 -15.07 7.26
N HIS A 4 19.02 -13.97 6.66
CA HIS A 4 18.93 -13.81 5.20
C HIS A 4 20.23 -13.24 4.61
N HIS A 5 20.75 -13.90 3.58
CA HIS A 5 21.90 -13.46 2.81
C HIS A 5 21.49 -13.17 1.36
N PHE A 6 21.77 -11.97 0.88
CA PHE A 6 21.51 -11.59 -0.50
C PHE A 6 22.53 -10.53 -0.93
N HIS A 7 22.75 -10.48 -2.23
CA HIS A 7 23.64 -9.51 -2.86
C HIS A 7 22.90 -8.18 -3.06
N CYS A 8 23.51 -7.07 -2.64
CA CYS A 8 23.10 -5.71 -2.98
C CYS A 8 23.77 -5.34 -4.31
N LYS A 9 23.00 -4.91 -5.32
CA LYS A 9 23.55 -4.55 -6.63
C LYS A 9 24.31 -3.22 -6.55
N ASP A 10 25.18 -2.99 -7.52
CA ASP A 10 25.83 -1.68 -7.68
C ASP A 10 24.77 -0.57 -7.82
N ASN A 11 24.98 0.55 -7.11
CA ASN A 11 24.06 1.70 -7.04
C ASN A 11 22.65 1.37 -6.51
N GLU A 12 22.48 0.28 -5.77
CA GLU A 12 21.24 -0.05 -5.07
C GLU A 12 21.37 0.34 -3.59
N ASN A 13 20.34 0.98 -3.02
CA ASN A 13 20.29 1.21 -1.58
C ASN A 13 19.79 -0.05 -0.85
N LEU A 14 20.09 -0.17 0.44
CA LEU A 14 19.73 -1.34 1.22
C LEU A 14 18.20 -1.59 1.29
N LEU A 15 17.37 -0.54 1.28
CA LEU A 15 15.91 -0.71 1.29
C LEU A 15 15.42 -1.43 0.03
N ASP A 16 15.93 -1.02 -1.14
CA ASP A 16 15.58 -1.62 -2.42
C ASP A 16 16.09 -3.05 -2.53
N ALA A 17 17.30 -3.30 -2.01
CA ALA A 17 17.84 -4.65 -1.91
C ALA A 17 16.95 -5.54 -1.02
N PHE A 18 16.42 -5.05 0.10
CA PHE A 18 15.48 -5.80 0.93
C PHE A 18 14.23 -6.17 0.16
N PHE A 19 13.57 -5.22 -0.51
CA PHE A 19 12.34 -5.50 -1.26
C PHE A 19 12.55 -6.45 -2.42
N ARG A 20 13.64 -6.27 -3.19
CA ARG A 20 13.97 -7.19 -4.28
C ARG A 20 14.14 -8.63 -3.79
N ASN A 21 14.64 -8.80 -2.57
CA ASN A 21 14.85 -10.11 -1.95
C ASN A 21 13.71 -10.52 -1.00
N LYS A 22 12.56 -9.85 -1.07
CA LYS A 22 11.36 -10.17 -0.28
C LYS A 22 11.59 -10.16 1.23
N VAL A 23 12.55 -9.35 1.69
CA VAL A 23 12.76 -9.08 3.12
C VAL A 23 11.82 -7.94 3.50
N ASP A 24 10.82 -8.27 4.32
CA ASP A 24 9.86 -7.28 4.80
C ASP A 24 10.52 -6.40 5.86
N ILE A 25 10.58 -5.10 5.58
CA ILE A 25 10.97 -4.09 6.56
C ILE A 25 10.00 -2.91 6.50
N PRO A 26 9.67 -2.27 7.64
CA PRO A 26 8.79 -1.12 7.64
C PRO A 26 9.40 0.04 6.83
N PHE A 27 8.59 0.83 6.14
CA PHE A 27 9.03 2.04 5.44
C PHE A 27 7.84 2.97 5.15
N SER A 28 8.14 4.22 4.79
CA SER A 28 7.15 5.19 4.30
C SER A 28 7.75 6.01 3.15
N CYS A 29 8.53 7.06 3.41
CA CYS A 29 8.95 8.06 2.40
C CYS A 29 10.08 7.67 1.41
N ARG A 30 10.87 6.64 1.69
CA ARG A 30 12.10 6.25 0.94
C ARG A 30 13.17 7.35 0.74
N ASN A 31 13.05 8.53 1.34
CA ASN A 31 13.99 9.65 1.18
C ASN A 31 14.76 10.01 2.46
N GLY A 32 14.55 9.24 3.53
CA GLY A 32 15.25 9.39 4.81
C GLY A 32 14.59 10.31 5.83
N THR A 33 13.40 10.87 5.57
CA THR A 33 12.72 11.76 6.54
C THR A 33 11.81 11.02 7.51
N CYS A 34 11.12 9.97 7.05
CA CYS A 34 10.13 9.24 7.85
C CYS A 34 10.72 8.39 8.98
N HIS A 35 12.00 8.02 8.90
CA HIS A 35 12.67 7.06 9.78
C HIS A 35 11.97 5.70 10.03
N ALA A 36 10.91 5.35 9.28
CA ALA A 36 10.21 4.08 9.43
C ALA A 36 11.10 2.87 9.08
N CYS A 37 12.07 3.05 8.17
CA CYS A 37 12.97 1.98 7.72
C CYS A 37 14.16 1.69 8.63
N VAL A 38 14.25 2.28 9.83
CA VAL A 38 15.42 2.12 10.69
C VAL A 38 15.79 0.65 10.90
N THR A 39 17.08 0.35 10.74
CA THR A 39 17.69 -0.97 11.01
C THR A 39 19.00 -0.79 11.75
N LYS A 40 19.60 -1.87 12.23
CA LYS A 40 20.85 -1.84 13.00
C LYS A 40 21.98 -2.54 12.27
N VAL A 41 23.15 -1.92 12.26
CA VAL A 41 24.40 -2.52 11.75
C VAL A 41 25.04 -3.35 12.85
N VAL A 42 25.23 -4.65 12.57
CA VAL A 42 25.95 -5.59 13.44
C VAL A 42 27.44 -5.61 13.07
N SER A 43 27.76 -5.59 11.78
CA SER A 43 29.13 -5.43 11.28
C SER A 43 29.14 -4.85 9.86
N GLY A 44 30.29 -4.31 9.46
CA GLY A 44 30.45 -3.57 8.20
C GLY A 44 30.55 -2.06 8.43
N LYS A 45 30.92 -1.33 7.37
CA LYS A 45 31.10 0.14 7.42
C LYS A 45 29.74 0.83 7.39
N ILE A 46 29.48 1.73 8.35
CA ILE A 46 28.28 2.56 8.34
C ILE A 46 28.36 3.57 7.18
N CYS A 47 27.33 3.61 6.34
CA CYS A 47 27.18 4.65 5.33
C CYS A 47 26.88 5.99 6.02
N GLU A 48 27.74 7.00 5.96
CA GLU A 48 27.49 8.29 6.65
C GLU A 48 26.12 8.94 6.30
N PRO A 49 25.65 8.96 5.03
CA PRO A 49 24.34 9.52 4.69
C PRO A 49 23.16 8.79 5.34
N SER A 50 23.35 7.54 5.77
CA SER A 50 22.30 6.70 6.34
C SER A 50 21.94 7.04 7.79
N GLN A 51 22.77 7.85 8.46
CA GLN A 51 22.52 8.30 9.82
C GLN A 51 21.99 9.75 9.88
N SER A 52 21.84 10.42 8.74
CA SER A 52 21.27 11.77 8.71
C SER A 52 19.87 11.77 9.33
N GLY A 53 19.56 12.79 10.15
CA GLY A 53 18.27 12.91 10.85
C GLY A 53 18.10 12.02 12.09
N LEU A 54 18.85 10.92 12.24
CA LEU A 54 18.73 10.05 13.42
C LEU A 54 19.18 10.74 14.72
N SER A 55 18.54 10.36 15.82
CA SER A 55 18.92 10.82 17.17
C SER A 55 20.33 10.35 17.52
N LYS A 56 20.99 11.08 18.43
CA LYS A 56 22.35 10.73 18.89
C LYS A 56 22.43 9.29 19.41
N GLN A 57 21.45 8.88 20.22
CA GLN A 57 21.37 7.52 20.76
C GLN A 57 21.27 6.46 19.67
N LEU A 58 20.44 6.68 18.63
CA LEU A 58 20.32 5.74 17.53
C LEU A 58 21.63 5.63 16.74
N LYS A 59 22.31 6.75 16.51
CA LYS A 59 23.62 6.80 15.83
C LYS A 59 24.69 6.02 16.59
N GLU A 60 24.81 6.27 17.89
CA GLU A 60 25.77 5.61 18.78
C GLU A 60 25.50 4.10 18.91
N SER A 61 24.24 3.69 18.81
CA SER A 61 23.82 2.28 18.77
C SER A 61 23.87 1.65 17.37
N ASN A 62 24.58 2.27 16.41
CA ASN A 62 24.78 1.79 15.03
C ASN A 62 23.49 1.59 14.22
N HIS A 63 22.45 2.38 14.50
CA HIS A 63 21.25 2.38 13.66
C HIS A 63 21.47 3.20 12.39
N ILE A 64 20.83 2.78 11.31
CA ILE A 64 20.90 3.39 9.98
C ILE A 64 19.53 3.41 9.31
N LEU A 65 19.39 4.26 8.29
CA LEU A 65 18.28 4.31 7.35
C LEU A 65 18.68 3.57 6.05
N PRO A 66 18.16 2.36 5.79
CA PRO A 66 18.43 1.58 4.58
C PRO A 66 18.17 2.32 3.28
N CYS A 67 17.15 3.17 3.22
CA CYS A 67 16.84 3.97 2.02
C CYS A 67 17.92 5.01 1.67
N ARG A 68 18.85 5.28 2.60
CA ARG A 68 19.96 6.23 2.46
C ARG A 68 21.33 5.56 2.52
N CYS A 69 21.39 4.23 2.62
CA CYS A 69 22.65 3.50 2.70
C CYS A 69 22.90 2.74 1.40
N TYR A 70 24.00 3.10 0.75
CA TYR A 70 24.58 2.37 -0.38
C TYR A 70 25.84 1.67 0.16
N PRO A 71 25.81 0.34 0.34
CA PRO A 71 26.90 -0.37 1.00
C PRO A 71 28.18 -0.33 0.16
N GLU A 72 29.31 0.01 0.78
CA GLU A 72 30.65 0.00 0.14
C GLU A 72 31.39 -1.35 0.29
N GLY A 73 30.72 -2.35 0.87
CA GLY A 73 31.26 -3.68 1.13
C GLY A 73 30.25 -4.53 1.89
N ASP A 74 30.67 -5.72 2.31
CA ASP A 74 29.81 -6.64 3.04
C ASP A 74 29.35 -6.04 4.38
N MET A 75 28.06 -6.17 4.65
CA MET A 75 27.42 -5.69 5.88
C MET A 75 26.52 -6.77 6.48
N VAL A 76 26.54 -6.86 7.81
CA VAL A 76 25.58 -7.65 8.58
C VAL A 76 24.64 -6.70 9.29
N LEU A 77 23.35 -6.88 9.04
CA LEU A 77 22.28 -6.04 9.56
C LEU A 77 21.31 -6.87 10.40
N SER A 78 20.71 -6.28 11.42
CA SER A 78 19.62 -6.87 12.19
C SER A 78 18.40 -5.93 12.21
N PRO A 79 17.20 -6.48 12.46
CA PRO A 79 16.08 -5.65 12.93
C PRO A 79 16.51 -4.81 14.14
N PRO A 80 15.99 -3.59 14.30
CA PRO A 80 16.16 -2.84 15.53
C PRO A 80 15.36 -3.49 16.66
N LEU A 81 15.74 -3.23 17.92
CA LEU A 81 14.84 -3.53 19.04
C LEU A 81 13.66 -2.55 18.99
N ILE A 82 12.45 -3.02 19.32
CA ILE A 82 11.25 -2.17 19.21
C ILE A 82 11.33 -1.03 20.22
N GLU A 83 11.84 -1.29 21.42
CA GLU A 83 12.05 -0.30 22.49
C GLU A 83 13.10 0.77 22.15
N ASP A 84 14.01 0.51 21.22
CA ASP A 84 14.97 1.52 20.74
C ASP A 84 14.27 2.57 19.85
N ILE A 85 13.13 2.23 19.26
CA ILE A 85 12.48 2.99 18.20
C ILE A 85 11.13 3.56 18.65
N PHE A 86 10.35 2.78 19.38
CA PHE A 86 8.98 3.08 19.76
C PHE A 86 8.82 3.11 21.28
N SER A 87 8.06 4.09 21.75
CA SER A 87 7.52 4.15 23.11
C SER A 87 6.06 3.72 23.09
N GLN A 88 5.56 3.18 24.20
CA GLN A 88 4.14 2.92 24.35
C GLN A 88 3.38 4.25 24.51
N ALA A 89 2.13 4.27 24.06
CA ALA A 89 1.20 5.37 24.26
C ALA A 89 -0.20 4.83 24.48
N LYS A 90 -0.98 5.56 25.26
CA LYS A 90 -2.36 5.21 25.59
C LYS A 90 -3.33 6.15 24.89
N VAL A 91 -4.32 5.61 24.19
CA VAL A 91 -5.38 6.41 23.56
C VAL A 91 -6.19 7.12 24.65
N THR A 92 -6.35 8.43 24.51
CA THR A 92 -7.04 9.30 25.48
C THR A 92 -8.34 9.89 24.94
N SER A 93 -8.45 10.12 23.63
CA SER A 93 -9.69 10.57 22.97
C SER A 93 -9.80 10.00 21.57
N ILE A 94 -11.03 9.73 21.14
CA ILE A 94 -11.41 9.35 19.78
C ILE A 94 -12.65 10.16 19.43
N GLU A 95 -12.55 11.02 18.42
CA GLU A 95 -13.62 11.93 18.02
C GLU A 95 -13.87 11.82 16.52
N GLU A 96 -15.12 11.59 16.14
CA GLU A 96 -15.54 11.65 14.75
C GLU A 96 -15.60 13.13 14.32
N LEU A 97 -14.76 13.51 13.34
CA LEU A 97 -14.76 14.87 12.78
C LEU A 97 -15.65 14.99 11.55
N SER A 98 -15.82 13.89 10.82
CA SER A 98 -16.73 13.70 9.68
C SER A 98 -16.87 12.19 9.41
N GLU A 99 -17.75 11.81 8.47
CA GLU A 99 -17.92 10.41 8.06
C GLU A 99 -16.62 9.75 7.53
N THR A 100 -15.64 10.56 7.12
CA THR A 100 -14.40 10.10 6.51
C THR A 100 -13.15 10.36 7.36
N ILE A 101 -13.24 11.13 8.46
CA ILE A 101 -12.10 11.55 9.29
C ILE A 101 -12.39 11.40 10.79
N PHE A 102 -11.50 10.72 11.50
CA PHE A 102 -11.48 10.68 12.97
C PHE A 102 -10.25 11.42 13.51
N SER A 103 -10.42 12.12 14.63
CA SER A 103 -9.32 12.58 15.48
C SER A 103 -9.01 11.52 16.52
N VAL A 104 -7.75 11.14 16.66
CA VAL A 104 -7.28 10.23 17.70
C VAL A 104 -6.22 10.95 18.51
N SER A 105 -6.44 11.04 19.81
CA SER A 105 -5.48 11.60 20.76
C SER A 105 -4.92 10.51 21.66
N PHE A 106 -3.64 10.58 21.96
CA PHE A 106 -2.95 9.63 22.82
C PHE A 106 -1.83 10.29 23.62
N LYS A 107 -1.51 9.67 24.75
CA LYS A 107 -0.43 10.10 25.64
C LYS A 107 0.70 9.07 25.61
N PRO A 108 1.89 9.40 25.09
CA PRO A 108 3.06 8.56 25.21
C PRO A 108 3.54 8.41 26.66
N ASP A 109 4.14 7.26 26.96
CA ASP A 109 4.73 6.96 28.28
C ASP A 109 6.02 7.75 28.57
N ALA A 110 6.55 8.47 27.58
CA ALA A 110 7.70 9.34 27.77
C ALA A 110 7.39 10.43 28.81
N GLU A 111 8.27 10.57 29.82
CA GLU A 111 8.09 11.53 30.93
C GLU A 111 7.98 12.98 30.44
N THR A 112 8.64 13.31 29.33
CA THR A 112 8.52 14.59 28.63
C THR A 112 8.46 14.34 27.12
N LEU A 113 7.54 15.01 26.44
CA LEU A 113 7.42 14.95 25.00
C LEU A 113 7.34 16.36 24.43
N GLU A 114 8.48 16.87 24.00
CA GLU A 114 8.52 18.11 23.26
C GLU A 114 8.34 17.81 21.78
N PHE A 115 7.39 18.50 21.15
CA PHE A 115 7.20 18.47 19.71
C PHE A 115 6.92 19.87 19.19
N LYS A 116 7.26 20.10 17.93
CA LYS A 116 6.97 21.35 17.22
C LYS A 116 5.79 21.13 16.29
N THR A 117 4.90 22.11 16.21
CA THR A 117 3.75 22.05 15.29
C THR A 117 4.22 21.94 13.85
N GLY A 118 3.71 20.93 13.15
CA GLY A 118 4.14 20.54 11.80
C GLY A 118 4.94 19.22 11.74
N GLN A 119 5.44 18.75 12.88
CA GLN A 119 6.02 17.41 12.96
C GLN A 119 4.96 16.31 12.80
N PHE A 120 5.41 15.10 12.50
CA PHE A 120 4.59 13.90 12.43
C PHE A 120 5.09 12.84 13.40
N VAL A 121 4.30 11.82 13.65
CA VAL A 121 4.71 10.63 14.40
C VAL A 121 4.51 9.38 13.56
N ASN A 122 5.25 8.33 13.92
CA ASN A 122 5.04 7.01 13.37
C ASN A 122 4.28 6.15 14.37
N ILE A 123 3.13 5.63 13.96
CA ILE A 123 2.31 4.72 14.74
C ILE A 123 2.54 3.30 14.28
N ARG A 124 2.69 2.41 15.26
CA ARG A 124 2.73 0.96 15.11
C ARG A 124 1.71 0.35 16.06
N THR A 125 0.99 -0.67 15.60
CA THR A 125 0.08 -1.44 16.46
C THR A 125 0.41 -2.92 16.39
N LYS A 126 -0.04 -3.67 17.41
CA LYS A 126 0.10 -5.13 17.43
C LYS A 126 -0.85 -5.84 16.44
N LEU A 127 -1.75 -5.09 15.78
CA LEU A 127 -2.73 -5.62 14.83
C LEU A 127 -2.05 -6.19 13.58
N ASP A 128 -1.09 -5.46 13.02
CA ASP A 128 -0.35 -5.88 11.83
C ASP A 128 1.16 -5.62 11.90
N ASN A 129 1.66 -5.07 13.01
CA ASN A 129 3.05 -4.69 13.22
C ASN A 129 3.61 -3.68 12.21
N LYS A 130 2.76 -3.05 11.38
CA LYS A 130 3.16 -2.07 10.38
C LYS A 130 3.33 -0.69 10.98
N VAL A 131 4.14 0.12 10.31
CA VAL A 131 4.40 1.51 10.68
C VAL A 131 3.67 2.44 9.71
N ARG A 132 2.99 3.44 10.25
CA ARG A 132 2.24 4.47 9.50
C ARG A 132 2.63 5.85 10.04
N SER A 133 2.88 6.79 9.14
CA SER A 133 3.18 8.18 9.53
C SER A 133 1.90 9.00 9.59
N TYR A 134 1.73 9.79 10.65
CA TYR A 134 0.60 10.70 10.85
C TYR A 134 1.10 12.06 11.33
N SER A 135 0.74 13.13 10.63
CA SER A 135 1.04 14.50 11.05
C SER A 135 0.37 14.82 12.39
N ILE A 136 1.08 15.53 13.26
CA ILE A 136 0.54 16.00 14.54
C ILE A 136 -0.39 17.19 14.27
N THR A 137 -1.62 17.13 14.78
CA THR A 137 -2.69 18.11 14.48
C THR A 137 -3.02 19.03 15.64
N ASN A 138 -2.40 18.84 16.79
CA ASN A 138 -2.50 19.76 17.95
C ASN A 138 -1.21 20.55 18.16
N HIS A 139 -1.30 21.58 19.00
CA HIS A 139 -0.16 22.39 19.46
C HIS A 139 0.30 21.90 20.84
N PHE A 140 1.61 21.95 21.10
CA PHE A 140 2.15 21.61 22.42
C PHE A 140 1.76 22.68 23.46
N GLN A 141 1.01 22.30 24.50
CA GLN A 141 0.51 23.24 25.52
C GLN A 141 1.30 23.24 26.84
N GLY A 142 2.50 22.65 26.86
CA GLY A 142 3.45 22.80 27.98
C GLY A 142 3.20 21.95 29.22
N SER A 143 1.98 21.45 29.47
CA SER A 143 1.65 20.65 30.67
C SER A 143 1.18 19.23 30.41
N GLU A 144 0.67 18.93 29.21
CA GLU A 144 0.20 17.59 28.84
C GLU A 144 0.84 17.13 27.53
N SER A 145 1.57 16.02 27.60
CA SER A 145 2.20 15.33 26.46
C SER A 145 1.16 14.57 25.61
N ILE A 146 0.08 15.22 25.20
CA ILE A 146 -0.92 14.63 24.31
C ILE A 146 -0.55 14.95 22.86
N ILE A 147 -0.57 13.93 22.01
CA ILE A 147 -0.53 14.07 20.57
C ILE A 147 -1.90 13.72 20.01
N SER A 148 -2.38 14.56 19.10
CA SER A 148 -3.56 14.31 18.28
C SER A 148 -3.14 14.10 16.82
N ILE A 149 -3.81 13.18 16.14
CA ILE A 149 -3.68 12.93 14.72
C ILE A 149 -5.05 12.86 14.06
N HIS A 150 -5.13 13.17 12.77
CA HIS A 150 -6.34 12.95 11.98
C HIS A 150 -6.16 11.75 11.07
N VAL A 151 -7.07 10.78 11.20
CA VAL A 151 -7.06 9.51 10.51
C VAL A 151 -8.18 9.52 9.47
N LYS A 152 -7.80 9.53 8.19
CA LYS A 152 -8.75 9.31 7.10
C LYS A 152 -9.13 7.84 7.02
N ARG A 153 -10.42 7.56 6.77
CA ARG A 153 -10.91 6.22 6.44
C ARG A 153 -10.25 5.76 5.13
N ILE A 154 -9.52 4.65 5.21
CA ILE A 154 -8.95 3.99 4.04
C ILE A 154 -9.54 2.59 3.97
N ASP A 155 -10.20 2.29 2.85
CA ASP A 155 -10.70 0.95 2.57
C ASP A 155 -9.56 -0.04 2.65
N SER A 156 -9.75 -1.14 3.37
CA SER A 156 -8.73 -2.16 3.67
C SER A 156 -7.49 -1.67 4.44
N GLY A 157 -7.51 -0.44 4.98
CA GLY A 157 -6.48 0.06 5.88
C GLY A 157 -6.66 -0.48 7.29
N VAL A 158 -5.72 -1.31 7.76
CA VAL A 158 -5.81 -1.96 9.09
C VAL A 158 -5.96 -0.94 10.22
N PHE A 159 -5.08 0.06 10.30
CA PHE A 159 -5.13 1.05 11.37
C PHE A 159 -6.34 1.98 11.26
N SER A 160 -6.64 2.50 10.06
CA SER A 160 -7.80 3.37 9.86
C SER A 160 -9.11 2.66 10.17
N GLN A 161 -9.26 1.40 9.76
CA GLN A 161 -10.45 0.62 10.07
C GLN A 161 -10.57 0.32 11.56
N TRP A 162 -9.46 -0.02 12.22
CA TRP A 162 -9.45 -0.18 13.67
C TRP A 162 -9.90 1.09 14.39
N VAL A 163 -9.40 2.27 13.99
CA VAL A 163 -9.83 3.56 14.57
C VAL A 163 -11.35 3.76 14.44
N PHE A 164 -11.92 3.47 13.27
CA PHE A 164 -13.33 3.74 12.99
C PHE A 164 -14.28 2.72 13.64
N GLU A 165 -13.85 1.48 13.82
CA GLU A 165 -14.76 0.38 14.16
C GLU A 165 -14.50 -0.24 15.54
N ASN A 166 -13.27 -0.17 16.05
CA ASN A 166 -12.84 -1.02 17.17
C ASN A 166 -12.00 -0.30 18.24
N ALA A 167 -11.45 0.88 17.98
CA ALA A 167 -10.58 1.58 18.91
C ALA A 167 -11.37 2.11 20.10
N ASN A 168 -10.78 1.99 21.29
CA ASN A 168 -11.35 2.45 22.54
C ASN A 168 -10.37 3.35 23.30
N ILE A 169 -10.91 4.26 24.11
CA ILE A 169 -10.11 4.99 25.09
C ILE A 169 -9.43 3.99 26.01
N GLY A 170 -8.13 4.14 26.15
CA GLY A 170 -7.27 3.28 26.95
C GLY A 170 -6.51 2.20 26.19
N ASP A 171 -6.79 2.02 24.89
CA ASP A 171 -6.02 1.11 24.05
C ASP A 171 -4.54 1.54 23.97
N GLU A 172 -3.65 0.55 23.87
CA GLU A 172 -2.21 0.76 23.76
C GLU A 172 -1.78 0.77 22.29
N ILE A 173 -1.04 1.81 21.91
CA ILE A 173 -0.37 1.92 20.61
C ILE A 173 1.12 2.17 20.83
N GLN A 174 1.93 1.91 19.81
CA GLN A 174 3.36 2.21 19.82
C GLN A 174 3.63 3.43 18.95
N VAL A 175 4.37 4.38 19.50
CA VAL A 175 4.64 5.67 18.85
C VAL A 175 6.14 5.88 18.81
N GLN A 176 6.67 6.12 17.63
CA GLN A 176 8.02 6.63 17.46
C GLN A 176 7.91 8.15 17.39
N TYR A 177 8.80 8.79 18.17
CA TYR A 177 8.88 10.23 18.50
C TYR A 177 8.52 11.20 17.37
N PRO A 178 8.22 12.47 17.69
CA PRO A 178 8.03 13.51 16.70
C PRO A 178 9.21 13.58 15.72
N LEU A 179 8.89 13.43 14.45
CA LEU A 179 9.80 13.42 13.32
C LEU A 179 9.44 14.56 12.36
N GLY A 180 10.36 14.82 11.42
CA GLY A 180 10.19 15.83 10.39
C GLY A 180 10.82 17.18 10.78
N ALA A 181 11.36 17.83 9.75
CA ALA A 181 11.89 19.19 9.81
C ALA A 181 10.85 20.25 9.43
N SER A 182 9.65 19.81 9.03
CA SER A 182 8.53 20.59 8.53
C SER A 182 7.72 21.23 9.66
N TYR A 183 8.33 22.06 10.50
CA TYR A 183 7.65 22.72 11.62
C TYR A 183 7.62 24.24 11.45
N VAL A 184 6.71 24.91 12.17
CA VAL A 184 6.61 26.37 12.18
C VAL A 184 7.96 26.99 12.53
N THR A 185 8.48 27.84 11.65
CA THR A 185 9.65 28.66 11.93
C THR A 185 9.27 30.14 12.08
N HIS A 186 10.06 30.88 12.85
CA HIS A 186 9.92 32.32 13.02
C HIS A 186 10.99 33.02 12.20
N ASP A 187 10.76 33.11 10.89
CA ASP A 187 11.58 33.91 9.99
C ASP A 187 10.86 35.24 9.68
N ASN A 188 11.41 36.33 10.20
CA ASN A 188 10.87 37.68 10.01
C ASN A 188 10.96 38.16 8.55
N SER A 189 11.74 37.50 7.70
CA SER A 189 11.77 37.78 6.26
C SER A 189 10.52 37.29 5.54
N VAL A 190 9.76 36.35 6.13
CA VAL A 190 8.60 35.72 5.49
C VAL A 190 7.41 36.66 5.49
N THR A 191 6.95 37.05 4.30
CA THR A 191 5.89 38.04 4.09
C THR A 191 4.49 37.44 3.92
N GLY A 192 4.38 36.11 3.82
CA GLY A 192 3.11 35.40 3.82
C GLY A 192 3.28 33.89 3.92
N LYS A 193 2.21 33.21 4.33
CA LYS A 193 2.14 31.75 4.38
C LYS A 193 0.97 31.27 3.53
N LEU A 194 1.23 30.35 2.60
CA LEU A 194 0.21 29.65 1.83
C LEU A 194 0.20 28.17 2.26
N LEU A 195 -0.93 27.69 2.76
CA LEU A 195 -1.11 26.31 3.17
C LEU A 195 -2.10 25.64 2.25
N ILE A 196 -1.70 24.57 1.57
CA ILE A 196 -2.57 23.79 0.69
C ILE A 196 -2.65 22.38 1.25
N ALA A 197 -3.87 21.93 1.54
CA ALA A 197 -4.09 20.65 2.17
C ALA A 197 -5.26 19.90 1.54
N SER A 198 -5.12 18.58 1.41
CA SER A 198 -6.22 17.71 0.98
C SER A 198 -6.48 16.57 1.97
N GLY A 199 -7.74 16.18 2.14
CA GLY A 199 -8.15 15.10 3.04
C GLY A 199 -7.68 15.34 4.49
N SER A 200 -7.12 14.32 5.15
CA SER A 200 -6.60 14.45 6.52
C SER A 200 -5.45 15.45 6.65
N GLY A 201 -4.85 15.91 5.53
CA GLY A 201 -3.81 16.93 5.53
C GLY A 201 -4.26 18.27 6.09
N LEU A 202 -5.56 18.56 6.10
CA LEU A 202 -6.09 19.79 6.69
C LEU A 202 -5.70 19.92 8.17
N GLY A 203 -5.65 18.82 8.94
CA GLY A 203 -5.28 18.88 10.35
C GLY A 203 -3.90 19.48 10.58
N ALA A 204 -2.92 19.09 9.76
CA ALA A 204 -1.56 19.64 9.82
C ALA A 204 -1.53 21.12 9.41
N ALA A 205 -2.19 21.47 8.29
CA ALA A 205 -2.28 22.85 7.84
C ALA A 205 -2.96 23.76 8.87
N TYR A 206 -4.08 23.32 9.43
CA TYR A 206 -4.79 24.04 10.49
C TYR A 206 -3.90 24.25 11.71
N ALA A 207 -3.15 23.22 12.13
CA ALA A 207 -2.22 23.34 13.25
C ALA A 207 -1.12 24.39 12.97
N ILE A 208 -0.48 24.37 11.80
CA ILE A 208 0.53 25.37 11.39
C ILE A 208 -0.06 26.78 11.38
N ALA A 209 -1.24 26.95 10.77
CA ALA A 209 -1.90 28.25 10.67
C ALA A 209 -2.21 28.80 12.07
N LYS A 210 -2.88 27.99 12.91
CA LYS A 210 -3.25 28.37 14.27
C LYS A 210 -2.03 28.67 15.15
N ALA A 211 -0.98 27.86 15.07
CA ALA A 211 0.27 28.09 15.80
C ALA A 211 0.92 29.42 15.35
N SER A 212 1.09 29.62 14.04
CA SER A 212 1.69 30.85 13.51
C SER A 212 0.93 32.11 13.98
N LEU A 213 -0.40 32.06 13.95
CA LEU A 213 -1.25 33.18 14.40
C LEU A 213 -1.19 33.41 15.91
N ASN A 214 -1.18 32.34 16.71
CA ASN A 214 -1.03 32.42 18.17
C ASN A 214 0.33 33.00 18.58
N ASP A 215 1.38 32.68 17.82
CA ASP A 215 2.74 33.19 18.05
C ASP A 215 2.93 34.64 17.59
N GLY A 216 1.85 35.30 17.15
CA GLY A 216 1.84 36.71 16.78
C GLY A 216 2.30 37.01 15.37
N TYR A 217 2.30 36.01 14.46
CA TYR A 217 2.56 36.27 13.05
C TYR A 217 1.50 37.22 12.47
N ASP A 218 1.95 38.41 12.05
CA ASP A 218 1.08 39.53 11.68
C ASP A 218 0.89 39.71 10.16
N LYS A 219 1.50 38.83 9.35
CA LYS A 219 1.35 38.82 7.88
C LYS A 219 0.29 37.82 7.43
N VAL A 220 0.06 37.76 6.13
CA VAL A 220 -1.01 36.95 5.52
C VAL A 220 -0.77 35.46 5.76
N VAL A 221 -1.81 34.77 6.22
CA VAL A 221 -1.89 33.31 6.28
C VAL A 221 -3.11 32.87 5.47
N HIS A 222 -2.89 32.16 4.36
CA HIS A 222 -3.96 31.70 3.48
C HIS A 222 -3.99 30.17 3.46
N LEU A 223 -5.10 29.56 3.84
CA LEU A 223 -5.30 28.11 3.84
C LEU A 223 -6.29 27.68 2.77
N VAL A 224 -5.89 26.76 1.90
CA VAL A 224 -6.74 26.15 0.89
C VAL A 224 -6.98 24.70 1.29
N HIS A 225 -8.23 24.37 1.59
CA HIS A 225 -8.66 22.99 1.75
C HIS A 225 -9.19 22.44 0.43
N VAL A 226 -8.57 21.36 -0.04
CA VAL A 226 -8.96 20.66 -1.25
C VAL A 226 -9.68 19.36 -0.89
N VAL A 227 -10.92 19.18 -1.32
CA VAL A 227 -11.77 17.98 -1.08
C VAL A 227 -12.16 17.29 -2.36
N LYS A 228 -12.54 16.00 -2.33
CA LYS A 228 -13.14 15.34 -3.51
C LYS A 228 -14.66 15.47 -3.53
N SER A 229 -15.28 15.40 -2.37
CA SER A 229 -16.73 15.51 -2.19
C SER A 229 -17.06 16.30 -0.92
N GLU A 230 -18.33 16.63 -0.71
CA GLU A 230 -18.79 17.30 0.52
C GLU A 230 -18.56 16.44 1.78
N GLU A 231 -18.57 15.11 1.65
CA GLU A 231 -18.32 14.15 2.75
C GLU A 231 -16.87 14.20 3.28
N ASP A 232 -15.94 14.74 2.49
CA ASP A 232 -14.54 14.96 2.91
C ASP A 232 -14.36 16.27 3.71
N LEU A 233 -15.41 17.10 3.84
CA LEU A 233 -15.33 18.36 4.57
C LEU A 233 -15.33 18.13 6.07
N TYR A 234 -14.35 18.72 6.75
CA TYR A 234 -14.33 18.82 8.21
C TYR A 234 -13.63 20.12 8.63
N TYR A 235 -13.77 20.49 9.89
CA TYR A 235 -13.22 21.74 10.47
C TYR A 235 -13.70 23.06 9.84
N LEU A 236 -14.85 23.06 9.15
CA LEU A 236 -15.39 24.28 8.56
C LEU A 236 -15.67 25.36 9.61
N GLU A 237 -16.24 25.00 10.76
CA GLU A 237 -16.54 25.95 11.84
C GLU A 237 -15.27 26.43 12.54
N GLU A 238 -14.28 25.57 12.70
CA GLU A 238 -12.95 25.87 13.24
C GLU A 238 -12.20 26.87 12.35
N LEU A 239 -12.24 26.69 11.02
CA LEU A 239 -11.66 27.62 10.06
C LEU A 239 -12.38 28.98 10.07
N LYS A 240 -13.73 28.98 10.13
CA LYS A 240 -14.52 30.22 10.29
C LYS A 240 -14.16 30.94 11.57
N ASN A 241 -14.07 30.23 12.69
CA ASN A 241 -13.70 30.79 13.98
C ASN A 241 -12.30 31.40 13.95
N LEU A 242 -11.34 30.72 13.32
CA LEU A 242 -9.98 31.24 13.16
C LEU A 242 -9.96 32.51 12.30
N SER A 243 -10.72 32.55 11.20
CA SER A 243 -10.83 33.74 10.33
C SER A 243 -11.53 34.91 11.01
N ASN A 244 -12.54 34.64 11.84
CA ASN A 244 -13.19 35.68 12.65
C ASN A 244 -12.26 36.25 13.72
N GLN A 245 -11.38 35.42 14.28
CA GLN A 245 -10.43 35.83 15.33
C GLN A 245 -9.22 36.59 14.76
N TYR A 246 -8.73 36.20 13.57
CA TYR A 246 -7.51 36.73 12.98
C TYR A 246 -7.78 37.36 11.61
N PRO A 247 -7.78 38.71 11.50
CA PRO A 247 -8.03 39.40 10.22
C PRO A 247 -7.03 39.09 9.10
N ASN A 248 -5.83 38.63 9.46
CA ASN A 248 -4.78 38.21 8.53
C ASN A 248 -4.88 36.73 8.13
N PHE A 249 -5.88 35.99 8.61
CA PHE A 249 -6.16 34.61 8.20
C PHE A 249 -7.31 34.54 7.20
N GLN A 250 -7.05 33.90 6.07
CA GLN A 250 -8.03 33.61 5.03
C GLN A 250 -8.05 32.10 4.77
N PHE A 251 -9.23 31.58 4.45
CA PHE A 251 -9.33 30.21 3.98
C PHE A 251 -10.30 30.08 2.82
N GLU A 252 -10.09 29.05 2.01
CA GLU A 252 -10.99 28.65 0.95
C GLU A 252 -11.09 27.14 0.85
N ILE A 253 -12.19 26.67 0.27
CA ILE A 253 -12.48 25.27 0.05
C ILE A 253 -12.67 25.06 -1.45
N LEU A 254 -11.95 24.10 -2.02
CA LEU A 254 -12.00 23.75 -3.43
C LEU A 254 -12.28 22.27 -3.58
N THR A 255 -13.04 21.91 -4.63
CA THR A 255 -13.27 20.52 -5.02
C THR A 255 -12.25 20.11 -6.09
N ASP A 256 -11.55 19.00 -5.88
CA ASP A 256 -10.56 18.44 -6.80
C ASP A 256 -11.20 17.48 -7.81
N ASN A 257 -11.48 18.00 -9.01
CA ASN A 257 -11.86 17.18 -10.17
C ASN A 257 -10.64 16.81 -11.04
N ASP A 258 -9.62 17.68 -11.08
CA ASP A 258 -8.31 17.47 -11.70
C ASP A 258 -7.26 18.27 -10.90
N SER A 259 -6.25 17.58 -10.38
CA SER A 259 -5.28 18.21 -9.48
C SER A 259 -4.44 19.29 -10.15
N SER A 260 -4.26 19.25 -11.48
CA SER A 260 -3.53 20.29 -12.22
C SER A 260 -4.37 21.56 -12.33
N GLU A 261 -5.65 21.42 -12.70
CA GLU A 261 -6.58 22.56 -12.76
C GLU A 261 -6.81 23.17 -11.36
N CYS A 262 -6.85 22.33 -10.32
CA CYS A 262 -6.95 22.78 -8.94
C CYS A 262 -5.75 23.66 -8.55
N VAL A 263 -4.53 23.23 -8.87
CA VAL A 263 -3.31 24.01 -8.60
C VAL A 263 -3.32 25.34 -9.36
N ASP A 264 -3.72 25.34 -10.63
CA ASP A 264 -3.82 26.58 -11.41
C ASP A 264 -4.83 27.56 -10.80
N SER A 265 -5.97 27.06 -10.31
CA SER A 265 -6.98 27.87 -9.62
C SER A 265 -6.44 28.48 -8.31
N ILE A 266 -5.69 27.71 -7.52
CA ILE A 266 -5.09 28.16 -6.27
C ILE A 266 -4.04 29.24 -6.56
N PHE A 267 -3.01 28.92 -7.35
CA PHE A 267 -1.87 29.80 -7.58
C PHE A 267 -2.17 30.95 -8.55
N GLY A 268 -3.22 30.84 -9.36
CA GLY A 268 -3.67 31.89 -10.29
C GLY A 268 -4.12 33.18 -9.59
N LYS A 269 -4.49 33.09 -8.31
CA LYS A 269 -4.91 34.23 -7.48
C LYS A 269 -3.72 35.03 -6.93
N PHE A 270 -2.52 34.47 -6.97
CA PHE A 270 -1.33 35.06 -6.38
C PHE A 270 -0.39 35.61 -7.46
N GLY A 271 0.27 36.74 -7.15
CA GLY A 271 1.41 37.25 -7.91
C GLY A 271 2.65 36.38 -7.73
N LEU A 272 3.84 37.00 -7.75
CA LEU A 272 5.06 36.32 -7.27
C LEU A 272 4.95 36.10 -5.76
N LEU A 273 5.46 34.95 -5.31
CA LEU A 273 5.45 34.50 -3.92
C LEU A 273 6.86 34.53 -3.31
N GLU A 274 7.69 35.48 -3.75
CA GLU A 274 9.01 35.72 -3.16
C GLU A 274 8.86 36.03 -1.65
N ASN A 275 9.70 35.39 -0.83
CA ASN A 275 9.61 35.46 0.64
C ASN A 275 8.32 34.91 1.25
N TRP A 276 7.58 34.04 0.56
CA TRP A 276 6.50 33.28 1.17
C TRP A 276 7.00 31.93 1.67
N GLU A 277 6.34 31.39 2.70
CA GLU A 277 6.40 29.96 3.01
C GLU A 277 5.19 29.26 2.40
N VAL A 278 5.41 28.12 1.76
CA VAL A 278 4.35 27.29 1.18
C VAL A 278 4.35 25.94 1.87
N TYR A 279 3.24 25.60 2.51
CA TYR A 279 3.04 24.34 3.21
C TYR A 279 2.06 23.45 2.44
N LEU A 280 2.45 22.21 2.14
CA LEU A 280 1.72 21.32 1.23
C LEU A 280 1.47 19.96 1.89
N TYR A 281 0.21 19.58 2.08
CA TYR A 281 -0.18 18.36 2.82
C TYR A 281 -1.20 17.50 2.06
N GLY A 282 -1.02 16.18 2.06
CA GLY A 282 -2.03 15.24 1.57
C GLY A 282 -1.68 14.59 0.24
N ASN A 283 -2.58 14.67 -0.75
CA ASN A 283 -2.52 13.89 -1.99
C ASN A 283 -1.17 14.11 -2.72
N PRO A 284 -0.40 13.05 -3.00
CA PRO A 284 0.92 13.18 -3.63
C PRO A 284 0.91 13.91 -4.99
N LYS A 285 -0.14 13.74 -5.81
CA LYS A 285 -0.27 14.42 -7.10
C LYS A 285 -0.43 15.93 -6.90
N LEU A 286 -1.33 16.34 -6.01
CA LEU A 286 -1.56 17.75 -5.65
C LEU A 286 -0.29 18.38 -5.06
N VAL A 287 0.36 17.70 -4.10
CA VAL A 287 1.59 18.18 -3.47
C VAL A 287 2.69 18.38 -4.51
N LYS A 288 2.94 17.38 -5.37
CA LYS A 288 3.99 17.45 -6.40
C LYS A 288 3.75 18.59 -7.40
N ALA A 289 2.51 18.76 -7.86
CA ALA A 289 2.14 19.85 -8.77
C ALA A 289 2.27 21.23 -8.09
N SER A 290 1.91 21.33 -6.81
CA SER A 290 2.02 22.56 -6.02
C SER A 290 3.48 22.96 -5.76
N ILE A 291 4.38 22.00 -5.48
CA ILE A 291 5.83 22.27 -5.34
C ILE A 291 6.37 22.93 -6.60
N GLN A 292 6.08 22.35 -7.78
CA GLN A 292 6.58 22.89 -9.04
C GLN A 292 6.05 24.29 -9.31
N THR A 293 4.77 24.53 -9.01
CA THR A 293 4.13 25.83 -9.23
C THR A 293 4.63 26.89 -8.26
N ALA A 294 4.85 26.53 -6.99
CA ALA A 294 5.46 27.42 -5.99
C ALA A 294 6.86 27.88 -6.41
N ARG A 295 7.70 26.96 -6.90
CA ARG A 295 9.03 27.33 -7.47
C ARG A 295 8.90 28.30 -8.64
N ASN A 296 7.97 28.03 -9.57
CA ASN A 296 7.73 28.91 -10.71
C ASN A 296 7.23 30.30 -10.30
N LYS A 297 6.63 30.43 -9.11
CA LYS A 297 6.16 31.68 -8.51
C LYS A 297 7.25 32.39 -7.67
N GLY A 298 8.47 31.84 -7.58
CA GLY A 298 9.60 32.47 -6.91
C GLY A 298 9.78 32.10 -5.43
N VAL A 299 9.12 31.04 -4.95
CA VAL A 299 9.35 30.53 -3.58
C VAL A 299 10.70 29.83 -3.51
N GLU A 300 11.50 30.17 -2.49
CA GLU A 300 12.80 29.54 -2.21
C GLU A 300 12.59 28.06 -1.82
N GLU A 301 13.50 27.17 -2.23
CA GLU A 301 13.35 25.72 -2.02
C GLU A 301 13.18 25.37 -0.54
N GLU A 302 13.93 26.04 0.33
CA GLU A 302 13.92 25.85 1.77
C GLU A 302 12.61 26.34 2.43
N LYS A 303 11.82 27.17 1.72
CA LYS A 303 10.52 27.71 2.14
C LYS A 303 9.34 26.95 1.53
N ILE A 304 9.60 25.85 0.80
CA ILE A 304 8.57 24.90 0.36
C ILE A 304 8.60 23.70 1.32
N ILE A 305 7.62 23.67 2.22
CA ILE A 305 7.45 22.63 3.21
C ILE A 305 6.37 21.67 2.73
N SER A 306 6.69 20.38 2.58
CA SER A 306 5.73 19.41 2.07
C SER A 306 5.72 18.10 2.84
N ASP A 307 4.54 17.52 3.00
CA ASP A 307 4.30 16.17 3.51
C ASP A 307 3.26 15.49 2.60
N ALA A 308 3.77 14.77 1.59
CA ALA A 308 2.94 13.98 0.70
C ALA A 308 2.56 12.68 1.40
N PHE A 309 1.26 12.44 1.53
CA PHE A 309 0.72 11.25 2.19
C PHE A 309 0.79 10.09 1.21
N GLU A 310 1.98 9.50 1.12
CA GLU A 310 2.18 8.21 0.48
C GLU A 310 1.49 7.16 1.35
N TYR A 311 0.31 6.73 0.92
CA TYR A 311 -0.23 5.46 1.38
C TYR A 311 0.84 4.42 1.10
N ALA A 312 1.15 3.55 2.07
CA ALA A 312 2.09 2.44 1.86
C ALA A 312 1.50 1.52 0.79
N GLN A 313 1.80 1.91 -0.43
CA GLN A 313 1.28 1.39 -1.65
C GLN A 313 2.44 0.65 -2.25
N ILE A 314 2.20 -0.63 -2.53
CA ILE A 314 3.08 -1.44 -3.35
C ILE A 314 3.33 -0.61 -4.63
N PRO A 315 4.60 -0.46 -5.09
CA PRO A 315 4.99 0.50 -6.14
C PRO A 315 4.01 0.56 -7.32
N GLU A 316 3.88 1.73 -7.95
CA GLU A 316 2.98 2.08 -9.09
C GLU A 316 2.86 1.04 -10.22
N TYR A 317 3.74 0.05 -10.27
CA TYR A 317 3.56 -1.17 -11.02
C TYR A 317 2.30 -2.00 -10.68
N PHE A 318 1.63 -1.72 -9.56
CA PHE A 318 0.51 -2.50 -9.01
C PHE A 318 -0.82 -1.75 -8.91
N GLN A 319 -0.95 -0.54 -9.47
CA GLN A 319 -2.17 0.25 -9.33
C GLN A 319 -2.74 0.72 -10.66
N SER A 320 -3.96 0.28 -10.96
CA SER A 320 -4.87 0.96 -11.86
C SER A 320 -6.22 1.15 -11.18
N GLU A 321 -6.88 2.27 -11.46
CA GLU A 321 -8.17 2.72 -10.89
C GLU A 321 -9.38 1.89 -11.38
N GLU A 322 -9.18 0.81 -12.15
CA GLU A 322 -10.26 0.03 -12.77
C GLU A 322 -10.92 -1.02 -11.85
N ASP A 323 -10.37 -1.29 -10.67
CA ASP A 323 -10.73 -2.46 -9.87
C ASP A 323 -11.94 -2.26 -8.93
N SER A 324 -12.33 -1.03 -8.64
CA SER A 324 -13.52 -0.72 -7.82
C SER A 324 -14.82 -1.10 -8.54
N ASN A 325 -14.88 -0.98 -9.86
CA ASN A 325 -16.07 -1.30 -10.66
C ASN A 325 -16.23 -2.79 -10.98
N LYS A 326 -15.23 -3.65 -10.69
CA LYS A 326 -15.30 -5.10 -10.96
C LYS A 326 -15.87 -5.93 -9.81
N MET A 327 -16.19 -5.27 -8.69
CA MET A 327 -16.79 -5.92 -7.50
C MET A 327 -18.33 -6.03 -7.56
N GLU A 328 -18.99 -5.39 -8.53
CA GLU A 328 -20.43 -5.57 -8.68
C GLU A 328 -20.76 -6.95 -9.26
N PHE A 329 -21.71 -7.59 -8.58
CA PHE A 329 -22.19 -8.95 -8.80
C PHE A 329 -22.51 -9.24 -10.26
N VAL A 330 -21.90 -10.30 -10.79
CA VAL A 330 -22.50 -11.10 -11.85
C VAL A 330 -22.51 -12.53 -11.34
N GLU A 331 -23.70 -13.06 -11.05
CA GLU A 331 -23.90 -14.50 -11.14
C GLU A 331 -23.30 -14.91 -12.48
N GLU A 332 -22.17 -15.62 -12.48
CA GLU A 332 -21.55 -16.02 -13.74
C GLU A 332 -22.51 -16.97 -14.47
N GLU A 333 -23.40 -16.41 -15.29
CA GLU A 333 -24.05 -17.11 -16.38
C GLU A 333 -22.94 -17.91 -17.06
N LYS A 334 -23.16 -19.22 -17.21
CA LYS A 334 -22.28 -20.06 -18.02
C LYS A 334 -22.10 -19.32 -19.35
N ARG A 335 -20.97 -18.66 -19.59
CA ARG A 335 -20.58 -18.21 -20.93
C ARG A 335 -20.52 -19.49 -21.76
N GLN A 336 -21.62 -19.78 -22.45
CA GLN A 336 -21.74 -20.91 -23.35
C GLN A 336 -21.01 -20.51 -24.61
N PHE A 337 -19.73 -20.88 -24.68
CA PHE A 337 -19.01 -20.83 -25.94
C PHE A 337 -19.66 -21.84 -26.89
N THR A 338 -19.88 -21.42 -28.13
CA THR A 338 -20.27 -22.34 -29.19
C THR A 338 -19.01 -23.14 -29.58
N PRO A 339 -19.05 -24.48 -29.60
CA PRO A 339 -17.89 -25.28 -29.96
C PRO A 339 -17.28 -24.87 -31.31
N ASP A 340 -15.96 -24.70 -31.34
CA ASP A 340 -15.18 -24.38 -32.54
C ASP A 340 -14.34 -25.60 -32.96
N LEU A 341 -14.97 -26.47 -33.77
CA LEU A 341 -14.32 -27.69 -34.26
C LEU A 341 -13.23 -27.41 -35.30
N GLU A 342 -13.25 -26.25 -35.97
CA GLU A 342 -12.21 -25.86 -36.92
C GLU A 342 -10.94 -25.44 -36.18
N MET A 343 -11.08 -24.69 -35.08
CA MET A 343 -9.99 -24.41 -34.15
C MET A 343 -9.40 -25.71 -33.57
N TRP A 344 -10.24 -26.67 -33.18
CA TRP A 344 -9.77 -27.97 -32.68
C TRP A 344 -8.97 -28.76 -33.72
N LYS A 345 -9.40 -28.76 -34.98
CA LYS A 345 -8.64 -29.36 -36.10
C LYS A 345 -7.33 -28.62 -36.35
N ALA A 346 -7.32 -27.29 -36.31
CA ALA A 346 -6.12 -26.47 -36.46
C ALA A 346 -5.09 -26.76 -35.35
N LEU A 347 -5.55 -27.11 -34.15
CA LEU A 347 -4.73 -27.60 -33.03
C LEU A 347 -4.35 -29.08 -33.13
N GLY A 348 -4.47 -29.69 -34.32
CA GLY A 348 -4.06 -31.07 -34.60
C GLY A 348 -4.83 -32.08 -33.76
N GLU A 349 -6.13 -31.83 -33.55
CA GLU A 349 -7.01 -32.63 -32.69
C GLU A 349 -6.44 -32.79 -31.26
N GLY A 350 -5.80 -31.72 -30.77
CA GLY A 350 -5.18 -31.64 -29.45
C GLY A 350 -3.70 -32.00 -29.40
N LYS A 351 -3.14 -32.68 -30.41
CA LYS A 351 -1.71 -33.03 -30.41
C LYS A 351 -0.82 -31.79 -30.44
N LEU A 352 -1.13 -30.82 -31.30
CA LEU A 352 -0.39 -29.56 -31.41
C LEU A 352 -0.60 -28.71 -30.15
N LEU A 353 -1.82 -28.65 -29.62
CA LEU A 353 -2.13 -27.95 -28.37
C LEU A 353 -1.25 -28.45 -27.22
N ASN A 354 -1.08 -29.77 -27.07
CA ASN A 354 -0.26 -30.35 -26.02
C ASN A 354 1.23 -29.96 -26.16
N GLN A 355 1.76 -29.90 -27.38
CA GLN A 355 3.12 -29.42 -27.65
C GLN A 355 3.29 -27.94 -27.27
N ILE A 356 2.35 -27.10 -27.68
CA ILE A 356 2.33 -25.66 -27.35
C ILE A 356 2.29 -25.46 -25.84
N LEU A 357 1.38 -26.15 -25.13
CA LEU A 357 1.24 -26.02 -23.68
C LEU A 357 2.49 -26.50 -22.94
N ASN A 358 3.14 -27.57 -23.40
CA ASN A 358 4.38 -28.04 -22.76
C ASN A 358 5.50 -27.00 -22.84
N ASP A 359 5.73 -26.42 -24.01
CA ASP A 359 6.76 -25.38 -24.20
C ASP A 359 6.40 -24.08 -23.49
N PHE A 360 5.13 -23.69 -23.54
CA PHE A 360 4.63 -22.53 -22.82
C PHE A 360 4.87 -22.69 -21.31
N TYR A 361 4.49 -23.82 -20.72
CA TYR A 361 4.70 -24.04 -19.29
C TYR A 361 6.15 -24.29 -18.90
N ASP A 362 7.03 -24.74 -19.81
CA ASP A 362 8.48 -24.71 -19.57
C ASP A 362 8.96 -23.27 -19.38
N LYS A 363 8.51 -22.33 -20.22
CA LYS A 363 8.84 -20.91 -20.08
C LYS A 363 8.25 -20.32 -18.81
N VAL A 364 6.98 -20.59 -18.51
CA VAL A 364 6.29 -20.09 -17.30
C VAL A 364 6.96 -20.57 -16.02
N LEU A 365 7.32 -21.85 -15.94
CA LEU A 365 7.94 -22.43 -14.74
C LEU A 365 9.41 -22.02 -14.57
N ALA A 366 10.08 -21.62 -15.66
CA ALA A 366 11.43 -21.07 -15.62
C ALA A 366 11.46 -19.54 -15.37
N ASP A 367 10.32 -18.87 -15.38
CA ASP A 367 10.21 -17.42 -15.27
C ASP A 367 10.02 -16.98 -13.81
N ASP A 368 10.87 -16.07 -13.31
CA ASP A 368 10.85 -15.61 -11.92
C ASP A 368 9.58 -14.84 -11.53
N LEU A 369 8.87 -14.25 -12.50
CA LEU A 369 7.63 -13.51 -12.25
C LEU A 369 6.41 -14.45 -12.23
N LEU A 370 6.42 -15.53 -13.01
CA LEU A 370 5.25 -16.41 -13.19
C LEU A 370 5.35 -17.70 -12.37
N SER A 371 6.54 -18.28 -12.19
CA SER A 371 6.74 -19.52 -11.44
C SER A 371 6.21 -19.52 -10.00
N PRO A 372 6.18 -18.39 -9.24
CA PRO A 372 5.64 -18.40 -7.88
C PRO A 372 4.16 -18.80 -7.80
N PHE A 373 3.36 -18.61 -8.86
CA PHE A 373 1.94 -19.00 -8.90
C PHE A 373 1.73 -20.52 -9.03
N PHE A 374 2.79 -21.29 -9.24
CA PHE A 374 2.73 -22.73 -9.50
C PHE A 374 3.50 -23.56 -8.48
N LYS A 375 3.88 -22.97 -7.34
CA LYS A 375 4.57 -23.67 -6.25
C LYS A 375 3.73 -24.85 -5.76
N GLY A 376 4.33 -26.04 -5.67
CA GLY A 376 3.65 -27.26 -5.23
C GLY A 376 2.81 -27.94 -6.32
N VAL A 377 2.79 -27.42 -7.55
CA VAL A 377 2.03 -28.00 -8.67
C VAL A 377 2.97 -28.54 -9.73
N THR A 378 2.72 -29.76 -10.21
CA THR A 378 3.54 -30.37 -11.26
C THR A 378 3.20 -29.80 -12.65
N LYS A 379 4.19 -29.70 -13.55
CA LYS A 379 3.98 -29.27 -14.94
C LYS A 379 2.88 -30.10 -15.62
N SER A 380 2.90 -31.42 -15.43
CA SER A 380 1.90 -32.33 -16.02
C SER A 380 0.48 -32.01 -15.58
N HIS A 381 0.29 -31.65 -14.31
CA HIS A 381 -1.02 -31.24 -13.78
C HIS A 381 -1.52 -29.94 -14.41
N ILE A 382 -0.65 -28.93 -14.53
CA ILE A 382 -1.02 -27.62 -15.07
C ILE A 382 -1.34 -27.72 -16.56
N VAL A 383 -0.48 -28.40 -17.33
CA VAL A 383 -0.71 -28.69 -18.75
C VAL A 383 -2.00 -29.48 -18.94
N GLY A 384 -2.24 -30.51 -18.12
CA GLY A 384 -3.45 -31.32 -18.17
C GLY A 384 -4.73 -30.51 -17.93
N LYS A 385 -4.73 -29.63 -16.92
CA LYS A 385 -5.87 -28.74 -16.64
C LYS A 385 -6.14 -27.77 -17.79
N GLN A 386 -5.12 -27.08 -18.28
CA GLN A 386 -5.27 -26.11 -19.39
C GLN A 386 -5.72 -26.80 -20.68
N TYR A 387 -5.21 -28.01 -20.96
CA TYR A 387 -5.63 -28.83 -22.09
C TYR A 387 -7.10 -29.21 -22.00
N ALA A 388 -7.55 -29.74 -20.85
CA ALA A 388 -8.93 -30.12 -20.63
C ALA A 388 -9.88 -28.92 -20.77
N PHE A 389 -9.49 -27.75 -20.25
CA PHE A 389 -10.26 -26.52 -20.36
C PHE A 389 -10.48 -26.11 -21.83
N LEU A 390 -9.41 -26.04 -22.62
CA LEU A 390 -9.48 -25.66 -24.03
C LEU A 390 -10.18 -26.73 -24.89
N ASN A 391 -9.98 -28.02 -24.59
CA ASN A 391 -10.70 -29.11 -25.25
C ASN A 391 -12.21 -28.99 -25.04
N GLN A 392 -12.65 -28.70 -23.82
CA GLN A 392 -14.06 -28.47 -23.52
C GLN A 392 -14.62 -27.26 -24.29
N ILE A 393 -13.87 -26.14 -24.35
CA ILE A 393 -14.28 -24.95 -25.09
C ILE A 393 -14.44 -25.26 -26.59
N PHE A 394 -13.45 -25.89 -27.22
CA PHE A 394 -13.46 -26.07 -28.67
C PHE A 394 -14.30 -27.26 -29.14
N THR A 395 -14.43 -28.31 -28.34
CA THR A 395 -15.20 -29.52 -28.74
C THR A 395 -16.58 -29.59 -28.13
N GLY A 396 -16.87 -28.83 -27.07
CA GLY A 396 -18.09 -28.94 -26.28
C GLY A 396 -18.18 -30.20 -25.41
N LYS A 397 -17.13 -31.04 -25.37
CA LYS A 397 -17.10 -32.23 -24.53
C LYS A 397 -16.90 -31.85 -23.07
N ASP A 398 -17.74 -32.37 -22.19
CA ASP A 398 -17.62 -32.19 -20.74
C ASP A 398 -16.42 -32.99 -20.22
N CYS A 399 -15.27 -32.32 -20.09
CA CYS A 399 -13.99 -32.96 -19.74
C CYS A 399 -13.10 -32.11 -18.82
N TYR A 400 -13.54 -30.90 -18.44
CA TYR A 400 -12.86 -30.03 -17.50
C TYR A 400 -13.64 -29.92 -16.18
N PHE A 401 -13.03 -30.42 -15.10
CA PHE A 401 -13.62 -30.44 -13.75
C PHE A 401 -12.97 -29.41 -12.81
N GLY A 402 -12.25 -28.42 -13.34
CA GLY A 402 -11.57 -27.39 -12.54
C GLY A 402 -12.41 -26.14 -12.32
N ASP A 403 -11.88 -25.22 -11.51
CA ASP A 403 -12.47 -23.90 -11.28
C ASP A 403 -12.45 -23.04 -12.54
N ARG A 404 -13.45 -22.19 -12.71
CA ARG A 404 -13.47 -21.20 -13.79
C ARG A 404 -12.36 -20.17 -13.62
N PRO A 405 -11.91 -19.47 -14.68
CA PRO A 405 -10.80 -18.53 -14.62
C PRO A 405 -10.84 -17.54 -13.44
N ARG A 406 -12.01 -16.97 -13.09
CA ARG A 406 -12.16 -16.12 -11.90
C ARG A 406 -11.75 -16.83 -10.60
N ASN A 407 -12.37 -17.97 -10.32
CA ASN A 407 -12.07 -18.74 -9.11
C ASN A 407 -10.68 -19.38 -9.17
N ALA A 408 -10.26 -19.93 -10.31
CA ALA A 408 -8.94 -20.55 -10.46
C ALA A 408 -7.79 -19.56 -10.16
N HIS A 409 -8.00 -18.28 -10.44
CA HIS A 409 -7.01 -17.23 -10.22
C HIS A 409 -7.35 -16.33 -9.02
N HIS A 410 -8.35 -16.64 -8.19
CA HIS A 410 -8.91 -15.71 -7.20
C HIS A 410 -7.86 -15.12 -6.24
N TRP A 411 -6.85 -15.92 -5.89
CA TRP A 411 -5.73 -15.56 -5.02
C TRP A 411 -4.53 -14.94 -5.75
N MET A 412 -4.47 -15.07 -7.07
CA MET A 412 -3.35 -14.59 -7.88
C MET A 412 -3.55 -13.13 -8.26
N ILE A 413 -2.76 -12.21 -7.69
CA ILE A 413 -2.74 -10.81 -8.10
C ILE A 413 -2.00 -10.72 -9.44
N ILE A 414 -2.76 -10.67 -10.53
CA ILE A 414 -2.24 -10.64 -11.91
C ILE A 414 -2.53 -9.25 -12.47
N SER A 415 -1.50 -8.45 -12.73
CA SER A 415 -1.66 -7.15 -13.37
C SER A 415 -1.83 -7.27 -14.89
N ASP A 416 -2.33 -6.22 -15.55
CA ASP A 416 -2.39 -6.17 -17.02
C ASP A 416 -1.05 -6.45 -17.67
N LYS A 417 0.03 -5.91 -17.10
CA LYS A 417 1.37 -6.13 -17.64
C LYS A 417 1.81 -7.58 -17.49
N LEU A 418 1.48 -8.23 -16.36
CA LEU A 418 1.80 -9.64 -16.15
C LEU A 418 0.97 -10.55 -17.08
N PHE A 419 -0.31 -10.23 -17.26
CA PHE A 419 -1.18 -10.92 -18.21
C PHE A 419 -0.65 -10.80 -19.64
N ASN A 420 -0.33 -9.58 -20.09
CA ASN A 420 0.24 -9.33 -21.42
C ASN A 420 1.58 -10.04 -21.63
N TYR A 421 2.42 -10.07 -20.59
CA TYR A 421 3.69 -10.78 -20.63
C TYR A 421 3.49 -12.29 -20.78
N ARG A 422 2.55 -12.88 -20.03
CA ARG A 422 2.15 -14.27 -20.16
C ARG A 422 1.59 -14.57 -21.56
N GLU A 423 0.71 -13.71 -22.09
CA GLU A 423 0.15 -13.86 -23.45
C GLU A 423 1.24 -13.86 -24.51
N LYS A 424 2.26 -13.02 -24.36
CA LYS A 424 3.43 -13.02 -25.26
C LYS A 424 4.16 -14.37 -25.22
N LEU A 425 4.43 -14.92 -24.03
CA LEU A 425 5.06 -16.25 -23.91
C LEU A 425 4.22 -17.36 -24.55
N PHE A 426 2.89 -17.27 -24.43
CA PHE A 426 1.97 -18.20 -25.05
C PHE A 426 1.99 -18.06 -26.58
N ALA A 427 1.88 -16.84 -27.11
CA ALA A 427 1.97 -16.54 -28.54
C ALA A 427 3.31 -17.02 -29.14
N ASP A 428 4.43 -16.78 -28.46
CA ASP A 428 5.76 -17.26 -28.88
C ASP A 428 5.80 -18.79 -28.98
N SER A 429 5.10 -19.49 -28.08
CA SER A 429 4.99 -20.95 -28.11
C SER A 429 4.11 -21.42 -29.27
N CYS A 430 2.97 -20.76 -29.51
CA CYS A 430 2.12 -21.01 -30.68
C CYS A 430 2.91 -20.85 -31.99
N ILE A 431 3.63 -19.73 -32.15
CA ILE A 431 4.43 -19.43 -33.33
C ILE A 431 5.54 -20.47 -33.52
N LYS A 432 6.23 -20.86 -32.45
CA LYS A 432 7.29 -21.87 -32.48
C LYS A 432 6.83 -23.21 -33.05
N PHE A 433 5.61 -23.64 -32.72
CA PHE A 433 5.03 -24.89 -33.25
C PHE A 433 4.21 -24.70 -34.54
N GLY A 434 4.28 -23.51 -35.16
CA GLY A 434 3.67 -23.27 -36.46
C GLY A 434 2.15 -23.05 -36.43
N PHE A 435 1.58 -22.68 -35.28
CA PHE A 435 0.20 -22.23 -35.16
C PHE A 435 0.09 -20.79 -35.68
N LYS A 436 -0.66 -20.60 -36.78
CA LYS A 436 -0.63 -19.39 -37.61
C LYS A 436 -1.99 -18.70 -37.67
N GLU A 437 -2.00 -17.50 -38.25
CA GLU A 437 -3.23 -16.79 -38.60
C GLU A 437 -4.15 -17.60 -39.53
N PRO A 438 -5.48 -17.44 -39.40
CA PRO A 438 -6.20 -16.57 -38.46
C PRO A 438 -6.40 -17.18 -37.05
N PHE A 439 -6.06 -18.47 -36.87
CA PHE A 439 -6.33 -19.21 -35.64
C PHE A 439 -5.52 -18.70 -34.44
N LEU A 440 -4.32 -18.16 -34.68
CA LEU A 440 -3.54 -17.50 -33.64
C LEU A 440 -4.28 -16.29 -33.06
N SER A 441 -4.76 -15.37 -33.90
CA SER A 441 -5.55 -14.21 -33.42
C SER A 441 -6.80 -14.65 -32.66
N GLN A 442 -7.55 -15.63 -33.18
CA GLN A 442 -8.74 -16.18 -32.51
C GLN A 442 -8.41 -16.77 -31.12
N MET A 443 -7.28 -17.46 -30.98
CA MET A 443 -6.83 -18.00 -29.69
C MET A 443 -6.45 -16.89 -28.69
N LEU A 444 -5.78 -15.83 -29.17
CA LEU A 444 -5.43 -14.69 -28.32
C LEU A 444 -6.68 -13.88 -27.91
N GLU A 445 -7.65 -13.71 -28.81
CA GLU A 445 -8.95 -13.12 -28.49
C GLU A 445 -9.73 -13.94 -27.45
N LEU A 446 -9.66 -15.27 -27.52
CA LEU A 446 -10.24 -16.14 -26.49
C LEU A 446 -9.57 -15.90 -25.13
N ASN A 447 -8.24 -15.86 -25.06
CA ASN A 447 -7.53 -15.56 -23.81
C ASN A 447 -7.90 -14.16 -23.29
N GLU A 448 -7.93 -13.16 -24.16
CA GLU A 448 -8.29 -11.77 -23.85
C GLU A 448 -9.70 -11.66 -23.27
N SER A 449 -10.64 -12.49 -23.74
CA SER A 449 -12.02 -12.52 -23.22
C SER A 449 -12.11 -12.86 -21.72
N TYR A 450 -11.06 -13.46 -21.15
CA TYR A 450 -10.94 -13.78 -19.73
C TYR A 450 -10.15 -12.74 -18.93
N ARG A 451 -9.61 -11.68 -19.56
CA ARG A 451 -8.84 -10.64 -18.86
C ARG A 451 -9.59 -10.10 -17.65
N ALA A 452 -10.86 -9.73 -17.81
CA ALA A 452 -11.69 -9.20 -16.73
C ALA A 452 -11.92 -10.19 -15.58
N ALA A 453 -11.77 -11.50 -15.81
CA ALA A 453 -11.89 -12.55 -14.82
C ALA A 453 -10.53 -12.94 -14.19
N ILE A 454 -9.41 -12.41 -14.66
CA ILE A 454 -8.07 -12.82 -14.20
C ILE A 454 -7.30 -11.62 -13.64
N VAL A 455 -7.33 -10.49 -14.35
CA VAL A 455 -6.57 -9.28 -14.02
C VAL A 455 -7.21 -8.53 -12.87
N LYS A 456 -6.40 -8.29 -11.83
CA LYS A 456 -6.78 -7.64 -10.57
C LYS A 456 -5.57 -7.14 -9.79
N THR A 457 -5.78 -6.10 -9.01
CA THR A 457 -4.83 -5.42 -8.12
C THR A 457 -4.89 -5.95 -6.69
N ARG A 458 -5.94 -6.71 -6.34
CA ARG A 458 -6.10 -7.41 -5.05
C ARG A 458 -6.67 -8.80 -5.23
N MET A 459 -6.51 -9.66 -4.23
CA MET A 459 -7.17 -10.97 -4.19
C MET A 459 -8.70 -10.81 -4.19
N TRP A 460 -9.38 -11.72 -4.88
CA TRP A 460 -10.83 -11.84 -4.84
C TRP A 460 -11.26 -12.99 -3.93
N PRO A 461 -12.42 -12.86 -3.27
CA PRO A 461 -12.99 -14.01 -2.58
C PRO A 461 -13.39 -15.06 -3.61
N ARG A 462 -13.18 -16.32 -3.23
CA ARG A 462 -13.69 -17.45 -4.00
C ARG A 462 -15.21 -17.47 -3.89
N ILE A 463 -15.89 -17.83 -4.97
CA ILE A 463 -17.35 -17.94 -4.98
C ILE A 463 -17.73 -19.38 -5.25
N ASP A 464 -18.26 -20.08 -4.24
CA ASP A 464 -18.67 -21.48 -4.37
C ASP A 464 -20.19 -21.56 -4.25
N LYS A 465 -20.87 -22.00 -5.32
CA LYS A 465 -22.34 -22.12 -5.38
C LYS A 465 -23.11 -20.84 -4.96
N GLY A 466 -22.55 -19.66 -5.25
CA GLY A 466 -23.15 -18.37 -4.91
C GLY A 466 -22.75 -17.84 -3.53
N GLU A 467 -22.03 -18.62 -2.73
CA GLU A 467 -21.51 -18.18 -1.44
C GLU A 467 -20.11 -17.60 -1.57
N VAL A 468 -19.91 -16.43 -0.98
CA VAL A 468 -18.61 -15.75 -0.92
C VAL A 468 -17.77 -16.40 0.18
N LYS A 469 -16.70 -17.09 -0.21
CA LYS A 469 -15.72 -17.66 0.73
C LYS A 469 -14.65 -16.61 1.07
N PRO A 470 -14.31 -16.45 2.36
CA PRO A 470 -13.35 -15.44 2.80
C PRO A 470 -11.96 -15.66 2.19
N ILE A 471 -11.24 -14.57 1.91
CA ILE A 471 -9.89 -14.58 1.31
C ILE A 471 -8.82 -15.05 2.32
N LYS A 472 -9.13 -14.97 3.61
CA LYS A 472 -8.26 -15.35 4.72
C LYS A 472 -9.12 -15.97 5.82
N GLY A 473 -8.64 -17.07 6.39
CA GLY A 473 -9.32 -17.76 7.47
C GLY A 473 -8.91 -19.22 7.59
N TYR A 474 -9.31 -19.81 8.70
CA TYR A 474 -9.33 -21.24 8.88
C TYR A 474 -10.78 -21.64 9.14
N GLU A 475 -11.36 -22.48 8.29
CA GLU A 475 -12.59 -23.18 8.63
C GLU A 475 -12.27 -24.36 9.56
N GLU A 476 -13.11 -24.56 10.58
CA GLU A 476 -13.07 -25.76 11.41
C GLU A 476 -13.99 -26.82 10.81
N MET A 477 -13.44 -27.98 10.47
CA MET A 477 -14.23 -29.11 9.98
C MET A 477 -13.93 -30.39 10.76
N ILE A 478 -14.88 -31.33 10.73
CA ILE A 478 -14.68 -32.69 11.25
C ILE A 478 -14.38 -33.59 10.06
N LEU A 479 -13.31 -34.38 10.16
CA LEU A 479 -12.92 -35.28 9.08
C LEU A 479 -13.89 -36.44 8.90
N ASP A 480 -14.49 -36.57 7.73
CA ASP A 480 -15.30 -37.74 7.38
C ASP A 480 -14.44 -38.98 7.08
N ILE A 481 -13.22 -38.75 6.58
CA ILE A 481 -12.21 -39.76 6.24
C ILE A 481 -10.87 -39.26 6.77
N GLY A 482 -10.00 -40.16 7.23
CA GLY A 482 -8.70 -39.79 7.80
C GLY A 482 -7.81 -39.03 6.80
N GLY A 483 -6.93 -38.19 7.33
CA GLY A 483 -6.06 -37.29 6.58
C GLY A 483 -4.66 -37.17 7.18
N ILE A 484 -3.87 -36.23 6.68
CA ILE A 484 -2.53 -35.91 7.21
C ILE A 484 -2.50 -34.42 7.51
N CYS A 485 -1.92 -34.05 8.66
CA CYS A 485 -1.67 -32.66 8.99
C CYS A 485 -0.54 -32.08 8.13
N ASP A 486 -0.75 -31.00 7.41
CA ASP A 486 0.27 -30.34 6.59
C ASP A 486 1.35 -29.62 7.42
N GLY A 487 1.08 -29.32 8.70
CA GLY A 487 2.04 -28.69 9.61
C GLY A 487 3.02 -29.66 10.28
N CYS A 488 2.53 -30.78 10.81
CA CYS A 488 3.35 -31.74 11.57
C CYS A 488 3.42 -33.14 10.94
N HIS A 489 2.76 -33.35 9.80
CA HIS A 489 2.72 -34.61 9.05
C HIS A 489 2.18 -35.82 9.83
N LYS A 490 1.50 -35.60 10.96
CA LYS A 490 0.82 -36.68 11.68
C LYS A 490 -0.46 -37.11 10.97
N GLU A 491 -0.79 -38.40 11.07
CA GLU A 491 -2.09 -38.92 10.64
C GLU A 491 -3.21 -38.36 11.51
N LEU A 492 -4.34 -38.06 10.87
CA LEU A 492 -5.55 -37.53 11.47
C LEU A 492 -6.67 -38.55 11.27
N SER A 493 -7.34 -38.93 12.34
CA SER A 493 -8.38 -39.95 12.30
C SER A 493 -9.72 -39.37 11.78
N PRO A 494 -10.59 -40.18 11.16
CA PRO A 494 -11.98 -39.80 10.96
C PRO A 494 -12.63 -39.37 12.29
N GLY A 495 -13.40 -38.29 12.27
CA GLY A 495 -14.03 -37.69 13.45
C GLY A 495 -13.17 -36.65 14.17
N GLU A 496 -11.90 -36.47 13.79
CA GLU A 496 -11.07 -35.41 14.35
C GLU A 496 -11.45 -34.03 13.81
N LYS A 497 -11.40 -33.03 14.70
CA LYS A 497 -11.58 -31.63 14.36
C LYS A 497 -10.27 -31.07 13.83
N VAL A 498 -10.31 -30.51 12.62
CA VAL A 498 -9.16 -29.96 11.92
C VAL A 498 -9.43 -28.53 11.46
N HIS A 499 -8.35 -27.77 11.30
CA HIS A 499 -8.37 -26.42 10.74
C HIS A 499 -7.95 -26.48 9.29
N TYR A 500 -8.86 -26.10 8.40
CA TYR A 500 -8.62 -26.06 6.98
C TYR A 500 -8.30 -24.63 6.58
N HIS A 501 -7.12 -24.38 6.00
CA HIS A 501 -6.78 -23.05 5.54
C HIS A 501 -7.55 -22.73 4.25
N ASP A 502 -8.45 -21.74 4.32
CA ASP A 502 -9.44 -21.46 3.26
C ASP A 502 -8.81 -21.18 1.89
N LEU A 503 -7.58 -20.65 1.88
CA LEU A 503 -6.79 -20.34 0.69
C LEU A 503 -5.96 -21.51 0.13
N THR A 504 -5.13 -22.15 0.96
CA THR A 504 -4.14 -23.15 0.50
C THR A 504 -4.73 -24.54 0.43
N GLY A 505 -5.86 -24.76 1.11
CA GLY A 505 -6.46 -26.07 1.30
C GLY A 505 -5.64 -27.00 2.18
N GLU A 506 -4.64 -26.44 2.88
CA GLU A 506 -3.82 -27.17 3.84
C GLU A 506 -4.63 -27.42 5.11
N MET A 507 -4.44 -28.61 5.67
CA MET A 507 -5.16 -29.14 6.80
C MET A 507 -4.24 -29.22 8.01
N PHE A 508 -4.61 -28.54 9.08
CA PHE A 508 -3.83 -28.46 10.31
C PHE A 508 -4.58 -29.10 11.46
N CYS A 509 -3.89 -29.93 12.24
CA CYS A 509 -4.41 -30.42 13.50
C CYS A 509 -4.52 -29.29 14.54
N ASN A 510 -5.28 -29.51 15.62
CA ASN A 510 -5.44 -28.54 16.71
C ASN A 510 -4.11 -28.04 17.32
N GLU A 511 -3.04 -28.83 17.29
CA GLU A 511 -1.73 -28.47 17.85
C GLU A 511 -0.88 -27.61 16.89
N CYS A 512 -1.19 -27.61 15.60
CA CYS A 512 -0.48 -26.82 14.59
C CYS A 512 -1.13 -25.45 14.34
N ARG A 513 -2.02 -25.02 15.24
CA ARG A 513 -2.74 -23.75 15.18
C ARG A 513 -1.80 -22.61 15.61
N GLY A 514 -0.97 -22.12 14.69
CA GLY A 514 -0.02 -21.03 14.89
C GLY A 514 -0.13 -19.96 13.82
#